data_AF-Q4SJ68-F1
#
_entry.id   AF-Q4SJ68-F1
#
_cell.length_a   1.000
_cell.length_b   1.000
_cell.length_c   1.000
_cell.angle_alpha   90.00
_cell.angle_beta   90.00
_cell.angle_gamma   90.00
#
_symmetry.space_group_name_H-M   'P 1'
#
loop_
_entity.id
_entity.type
_entity.pdbx_description
1 polymer ?
#
loop_
_entity_poly.entity_id
_entity_poly.type
_entity_poly.pdbx_seq_one_letter_code
_entity_poly.pdbx_strand_id
1 'polypeptide(L)'
;QGILKDQTIKNLDKFVIKDPNLPVLLRRIKKVAKVFLATNSDYNYTEELKVFFLRFGRDSAALCTRLLQTDSWRSFFDLVVVDTRKPQFFADGTVLRQVDTVRDAPFAEDVRGAAGPSADAFMMQNTGKLRIGTYTGDLQHGTVYSGGGIWASPSLWSQKKRKQPLKTVPAGSADIICDLLDMKGKEILYVGDHIFGDILKSKKRQGWKTFLVVPELTKELQVWEEKKYLFEELKRLDVFIAEQHKHLGSNTINATDISLVQLRMKVLTYRMDMSYGQMGSLLRSGAKQTLFASQLVRYADLYSSSCLNLLNFPSNYLFMAPPVLVS
;
A
#
# COMPACT_ATOMS: atom_id res chain seq x y z
N GLN A 1 22.02 3.08 -8.29
CA GLN A 1 20.98 3.77 -7.50
C GLN A 1 21.09 5.26 -7.78
N GLY A 2 19.97 5.97 -7.91
CA GLY A 2 19.96 7.42 -8.17
C GLY A 2 19.98 8.26 -6.89
N ILE A 3 20.34 9.54 -7.01
CA ILE A 3 20.49 10.51 -5.90
C ILE A 3 19.18 10.88 -5.19
N LEU A 4 18.02 10.48 -5.73
CA LEU A 4 16.71 10.91 -5.23
C LEU A 4 16.47 10.46 -3.79
N LYS A 5 16.72 9.17 -3.48
CA LYS A 5 16.54 8.63 -2.13
C LYS A 5 17.39 9.39 -1.10
N ASP A 6 18.64 9.66 -1.44
CA ASP A 6 19.58 10.36 -0.56
C ASP A 6 19.14 11.80 -0.30
N GLN A 7 18.65 12.50 -1.32
CA GLN A 7 18.11 13.85 -1.18
C GLN A 7 16.83 13.88 -0.35
N THR A 8 15.95 12.89 -0.49
CA THR A 8 14.74 12.79 0.33
C THR A 8 15.08 12.54 1.79
N ILE A 9 16.02 11.64 2.09
CA ILE A 9 16.45 11.35 3.47
C ILE A 9 17.05 12.59 4.14
N LYS A 10 17.82 13.40 3.38
CA LYS A 10 18.40 14.65 3.90
C LYS A 10 17.34 15.68 4.34
N ASN A 11 16.11 15.62 3.82
CA ASN A 11 15.05 16.56 4.18
C ASN A 11 13.67 15.89 4.23
N LEU A 12 13.52 14.93 5.14
CA LEU A 12 12.27 14.19 5.32
C LEU A 12 11.09 15.10 5.72
N ASP A 13 11.33 16.14 6.52
CA ASP A 13 10.26 17.07 6.96
C ASP A 13 9.59 17.79 5.77
N LYS A 14 10.32 18.02 4.67
CA LYS A 14 9.78 18.66 3.46
C LYS A 14 9.03 17.68 2.54
N PHE A 15 9.53 16.46 2.41
CA PHE A 15 9.07 15.53 1.36
C PHE A 15 8.13 14.44 1.88
N VAL A 16 8.04 14.28 3.19
CA VAL A 16 7.33 13.17 3.81
C VAL A 16 6.33 13.70 4.83
N ILE A 17 5.05 13.47 4.55
CA ILE A 17 3.95 13.82 5.45
C ILE A 17 3.99 12.90 6.66
N LYS A 18 3.99 13.46 7.86
CA LYS A 18 3.99 12.71 9.12
C LYS A 18 2.66 12.93 9.81
N ASP A 19 2.04 11.83 10.26
CA ASP A 19 0.76 11.88 10.96
C ASP A 19 0.86 11.17 12.33
N PRO A 20 0.50 11.85 13.44
CA PRO A 20 0.57 11.28 14.79
C PRO A 20 -0.36 10.10 15.01
N ASN A 21 -1.36 9.94 14.16
CA ASN A 21 -2.37 8.91 14.30
C ASN A 21 -1.92 7.57 13.69
N LEU A 22 -0.85 7.53 12.90
CA LEU A 22 -0.35 6.29 12.31
C LEU A 22 0.07 5.26 13.39
N PRO A 23 0.92 5.60 14.38
CA PRO A 23 1.23 4.69 15.49
C PRO A 23 0.00 4.29 16.31
N VAL A 24 -1.03 5.14 16.38
CA VAL A 24 -2.29 4.85 17.10
C VAL A 24 -3.09 3.80 16.35
N LEU A 25 -3.24 3.95 15.02
CA LEU A 25 -3.90 2.98 14.16
C LEU A 25 -3.24 1.61 14.23
N LEU A 26 -1.91 1.55 14.05
CA LEU A 26 -1.18 0.28 14.04
C LEU A 26 -1.27 -0.44 15.40
N ARG A 27 -1.17 0.28 16.52
CA ARG A 27 -1.40 -0.30 17.86
C ARG A 27 -2.82 -0.83 18.03
N ARG A 28 -3.81 -0.11 17.52
CA ARG A 28 -5.21 -0.53 17.59
C ARG A 28 -5.45 -1.80 16.79
N ILE A 29 -4.89 -1.90 15.59
CA ILE A 29 -4.99 -3.11 14.76
C ILE A 29 -4.25 -4.27 15.43
N LYS A 30 -3.05 -4.04 15.97
CA LYS A 30 -2.25 -5.09 16.61
C LYS A 30 -2.92 -5.74 17.83
N LYS A 31 -3.89 -5.07 18.46
CA LYS A 31 -4.72 -5.65 19.54
C LYS A 31 -5.70 -6.72 19.04
N VAL A 32 -6.07 -6.71 17.76
CA VAL A 32 -7.13 -7.57 17.20
C VAL A 32 -6.66 -8.43 16.02
N ALA A 33 -5.53 -8.09 15.39
CA ALA A 33 -5.01 -8.78 14.22
C ALA A 33 -3.48 -8.69 14.15
N LYS A 34 -2.86 -9.60 13.38
CA LYS A 34 -1.45 -9.50 13.03
C LYS A 34 -1.23 -8.39 11.99
N VAL A 35 -0.11 -7.69 12.07
CA VAL A 35 0.26 -6.58 11.18
C VAL A 35 1.55 -6.93 10.46
N PHE A 36 1.60 -6.75 9.14
CA PHE A 36 2.83 -6.95 8.38
C PHE A 36 3.15 -5.77 7.45
N LEU A 37 4.42 -5.61 7.12
CA LEU A 37 4.91 -4.68 6.11
C LEU A 37 5.51 -5.46 4.94
N ALA A 38 5.08 -5.16 3.72
CA ALA A 38 5.61 -5.75 2.48
C ALA A 38 5.91 -4.63 1.46
N THR A 39 7.18 -4.25 1.33
CA THR A 39 7.61 -3.08 0.54
C THR A 39 8.61 -3.43 -0.57
N ASN A 40 8.60 -2.66 -1.66
CA ASN A 40 9.59 -2.76 -2.73
C ASN A 40 10.91 -2.07 -2.37
N SER A 41 10.91 -1.22 -1.33
CA SER A 41 12.10 -0.53 -0.85
C SER A 41 13.10 -1.50 -0.22
N ASP A 42 14.37 -1.14 -0.33
CA ASP A 42 15.45 -1.79 0.41
C ASP A 42 15.36 -1.47 1.91
N TYR A 43 16.01 -2.31 2.71
CA TYR A 43 16.00 -2.17 4.16
C TYR A 43 16.56 -0.82 4.65
N ASN A 44 17.65 -0.32 4.07
CA ASN A 44 18.28 0.92 4.52
C ASN A 44 17.34 2.12 4.36
N TYR A 45 16.64 2.21 3.23
CA TYR A 45 15.63 3.25 3.01
C TYR A 45 14.41 3.06 3.93
N THR A 46 13.98 1.82 4.15
CA THR A 46 12.87 1.50 5.05
C THR A 46 13.21 1.79 6.52
N GLU A 47 14.45 1.65 6.95
CA GLU A 47 14.89 1.99 8.30
C GLU A 47 14.77 3.49 8.60
N GLU A 48 14.91 4.35 7.59
CA GLU A 48 14.67 5.79 7.75
C GLU A 48 13.20 6.12 8.01
N LEU A 49 12.26 5.17 7.79
CA LEU A 49 10.85 5.33 8.17
C LEU A 49 10.65 5.38 9.70
N LYS A 50 11.66 5.06 10.51
CA LYS A 50 11.64 5.31 11.97
C LYS A 50 11.18 6.73 12.32
N VAL A 51 11.46 7.69 11.44
CA VAL A 51 11.09 9.10 11.58
C VAL A 51 9.57 9.31 11.69
N PHE A 52 8.74 8.45 11.09
CA PHE A 52 7.29 8.50 11.24
C PHE A 52 6.81 8.14 12.65
N PHE A 53 7.62 7.39 13.41
CA PHE A 53 7.26 6.85 14.72
C PHE A 53 7.94 7.60 15.88
N LEU A 54 9.03 8.33 15.61
CA LEU A 54 9.91 8.89 16.65
C LEU A 54 9.67 10.35 17.05
N ARG A 55 8.75 11.11 16.40
CA ARG A 55 8.83 12.59 16.47
C ARG A 55 7.56 13.38 16.83
N PHE A 56 6.59 12.80 17.54
CA PHE A 56 5.47 13.58 18.09
C PHE A 56 5.77 14.03 19.52
N GLY A 57 6.63 15.03 19.65
CA GLY A 57 7.01 15.60 20.94
C GLY A 57 7.45 17.06 20.81
N ARG A 58 6.49 17.98 20.91
CA ARG A 58 6.69 19.23 21.65
C ARG A 58 5.40 19.91 22.14
N ASP A 59 4.26 19.79 21.43
CA ASP A 59 3.07 20.61 21.76
C ASP A 59 1.80 19.85 22.20
N SER A 60 1.89 18.57 22.56
CA SER A 60 0.78 17.85 23.22
C SER A 60 1.34 16.89 24.27
N ALA A 61 1.53 17.43 25.47
CA ALA A 61 2.37 16.88 26.51
C ALA A 61 1.73 15.73 27.31
N ALA A 62 2.62 14.86 27.80
CA ALA A 62 2.51 13.90 28.90
C ALA A 62 2.14 12.43 28.58
N LEU A 63 1.13 12.14 27.76
CA LEU A 63 0.68 10.74 27.56
C LEU A 63 1.39 10.02 26.39
N CYS A 64 1.60 10.71 25.26
CA CYS A 64 2.32 10.15 24.12
C CYS A 64 3.83 10.00 24.38
N THR A 65 4.42 10.92 25.15
CA THR A 65 5.88 11.01 25.34
C THR A 65 6.44 9.83 26.14
N ARG A 66 5.66 9.28 27.09
CA ARG A 66 6.10 8.15 27.92
C ARG A 66 5.86 6.78 27.26
N LEU A 67 4.97 6.71 26.26
CA LEU A 67 4.61 5.47 25.55
C LEU A 67 5.40 5.25 24.24
N LEU A 68 6.04 6.28 23.69
CA LEU A 68 6.80 6.21 22.43
C LEU A 68 8.32 6.18 22.63
N GLN A 69 8.79 6.17 23.88
CA GLN A 69 10.21 6.38 24.21
C GLN A 69 11.08 5.12 24.10
N THR A 70 10.50 3.94 23.85
CA THR A 70 11.18 2.64 23.94
C THR A 70 11.01 1.73 22.73
N ASP A 71 10.06 2.01 21.84
CA ASP A 71 9.60 1.02 20.86
C ASP A 71 10.17 1.32 19.47
N SER A 72 11.04 0.44 18.98
CA SER A 72 11.48 0.44 17.58
C SER A 72 10.25 0.39 16.65
N TRP A 73 10.26 1.11 15.52
CA TRP A 73 9.17 1.10 14.53
C TRP A 73 8.78 -0.32 14.08
N ARG A 74 9.72 -1.27 14.19
CA ARG A 74 9.49 -2.68 13.86
C ARG A 74 8.52 -3.35 14.82
N SER A 75 8.42 -2.88 16.07
CA SER A 75 7.50 -3.42 17.07
C SER A 75 6.02 -3.25 16.69
N PHE A 76 5.69 -2.36 15.74
CA PHE A 76 4.33 -2.23 15.21
C PHE A 76 3.97 -3.35 14.22
N PHE A 77 4.93 -4.17 13.80
CA PHE A 77 4.78 -5.21 12.78
C PHE A 77 5.18 -6.58 13.33
N ASP A 78 4.37 -7.60 13.06
CA ASP A 78 4.68 -9.00 13.37
C ASP A 78 5.59 -9.64 12.31
N LEU A 79 5.53 -9.12 11.08
CA LEU A 79 6.36 -9.53 9.95
C LEU A 79 6.76 -8.32 9.10
N VAL A 80 8.04 -8.20 8.76
CA VAL A 80 8.55 -7.18 7.84
C VAL A 80 9.27 -7.85 6.68
N VAL A 81 8.82 -7.55 5.46
CA VAL A 81 9.41 -8.02 4.21
C VAL A 81 9.77 -6.81 3.33
N VAL A 82 11.06 -6.65 3.07
CA VAL A 82 11.62 -5.64 2.17
C VAL A 82 11.97 -6.26 0.82
N ASP A 83 12.32 -5.43 -0.17
CA ASP A 83 12.70 -5.87 -1.52
C ASP A 83 11.70 -6.84 -2.18
N THR A 84 10.40 -6.66 -1.94
CA THR A 84 9.37 -7.62 -2.41
C THR A 84 9.26 -7.74 -3.93
N ARG A 85 9.72 -6.75 -4.70
CA ARG A 85 9.65 -6.71 -6.18
C ARG A 85 8.23 -6.93 -6.72
N LYS A 86 7.21 -6.37 -6.06
CA LYS A 86 5.83 -6.30 -6.57
C LYS A 86 5.84 -5.69 -7.98
N PRO A 87 5.11 -6.29 -8.96
CA PRO A 87 4.08 -7.31 -8.80
C PRO A 87 4.57 -8.77 -8.76
N GLN A 88 5.86 -9.04 -8.99
CA GLN A 88 6.39 -10.41 -9.04
C GLN A 88 6.18 -11.16 -7.73
N PHE A 89 6.19 -10.43 -6.61
CA PHE A 89 5.87 -10.93 -5.28
C PHE A 89 4.59 -11.79 -5.22
N PHE A 90 3.51 -11.36 -5.90
CA PHE A 90 2.21 -12.05 -5.87
C PHE A 90 2.12 -13.20 -6.88
N ALA A 91 3.18 -13.45 -7.64
CA ALA A 91 3.29 -14.50 -8.63
C ALA A 91 4.36 -15.51 -8.16
N ASP A 92 5.40 -15.74 -8.96
CA ASP A 92 6.46 -16.68 -8.63
C ASP A 92 7.43 -16.14 -7.58
N GLY A 93 7.34 -14.86 -7.21
CA GLY A 93 8.24 -14.26 -6.22
C GLY A 93 9.73 -14.46 -6.55
N THR A 94 10.52 -14.58 -5.48
CA THR A 94 11.99 -14.69 -5.49
C THR A 94 12.44 -15.55 -4.31
N VAL A 95 13.75 -15.74 -4.11
CA VAL A 95 14.26 -16.44 -2.93
C VAL A 95 14.19 -15.54 -1.69
N LEU A 96 13.57 -16.03 -0.60
CA LEU A 96 13.57 -15.32 0.68
C LEU A 96 14.94 -15.36 1.35
N ARG A 97 15.39 -14.21 1.84
CA ARG A 97 16.60 -14.09 2.65
C ARG A 97 16.31 -13.35 3.95
N GLN A 98 17.04 -13.69 5.01
CA GLN A 98 17.00 -12.92 6.25
C GLN A 98 17.94 -11.71 6.11
N VAL A 99 17.47 -10.52 6.48
CA VAL A 99 18.31 -9.32 6.54
C VAL A 99 19.09 -9.36 7.85
N ASP A 100 20.39 -9.08 7.79
CA ASP A 100 21.20 -8.98 9.00
C ASP A 100 20.96 -7.62 9.65
N THR A 101 20.19 -7.66 10.74
CA THR A 101 19.76 -6.46 11.47
C THR A 101 20.61 -6.17 12.71
N VAL A 102 21.65 -6.97 12.98
CA VAL A 102 22.34 -6.99 14.27
C VAL A 102 23.04 -5.66 14.58
N ARG A 103 22.55 -5.04 15.67
CA ARG A 103 23.36 -4.51 16.77
C ARG A 103 22.87 -5.23 18.04
N ASP A 104 23.19 -6.51 18.18
CA ASP A 104 23.00 -7.22 19.45
C ASP A 104 24.17 -6.80 20.34
N ALA A 105 23.87 -6.15 21.46
CA ALA A 105 24.83 -5.96 22.51
C ALA A 105 25.33 -7.36 22.94
N PRO A 106 26.65 -7.60 23.07
CA PRO A 106 27.10 -8.90 23.54
C PRO A 106 26.56 -9.12 24.95
N PHE A 107 25.97 -10.30 25.15
CA PHE A 107 25.85 -10.92 26.47
C PHE A 107 27.20 -10.73 27.19
N ALA A 108 27.16 -10.12 28.37
CA ALA A 108 28.32 -10.07 29.25
C ALA A 108 28.61 -11.50 29.73
N GLU A 109 29.43 -12.25 28.98
CA GLU A 109 30.20 -13.32 29.58
C GLU A 109 31.37 -12.67 30.33
N ASP A 110 31.44 -13.03 31.61
CA ASP A 110 32.42 -12.66 32.61
C ASP A 110 33.83 -13.06 32.15
N VAL A 111 34.50 -12.20 31.38
CA VAL A 111 35.94 -12.34 31.08
C VAL A 111 36.72 -11.53 32.11
N ARG A 112 36.94 -12.15 33.27
CA ARG A 112 38.03 -11.75 34.16
C ARG A 112 39.37 -12.09 33.50
N GLY A 113 40.06 -11.05 33.04
CA GLY A 113 41.51 -11.04 32.88
C GLY A 113 42.03 -11.16 31.45
N ALA A 114 42.26 -10.03 30.80
CA ALA A 114 43.47 -9.74 30.02
C ALA A 114 43.37 -8.31 29.45
N ALA A 115 44.52 -7.64 29.33
CA ALA A 115 44.68 -6.24 28.97
C ALA A 115 43.83 -5.79 27.76
N GLY A 116 43.15 -4.65 27.91
CA GLY A 116 42.20 -4.14 26.92
C GLY A 116 42.84 -3.65 25.62
N PRO A 117 42.12 -3.72 24.49
CA PRO A 117 42.42 -2.90 23.33
C PRO A 117 41.79 -1.50 23.50
N SER A 118 42.43 -0.51 22.90
CA SER A 118 42.04 0.91 22.90
C SER A 118 40.61 1.14 22.41
N ALA A 119 39.96 2.17 22.97
CA ALA A 119 38.55 2.50 22.83
C ALA A 119 38.09 3.00 21.45
N ASP A 120 38.90 2.86 20.38
CA ASP A 120 38.64 3.45 19.06
C ASP A 120 38.21 2.46 17.96
N ALA A 121 37.91 1.18 18.29
CA ALA A 121 37.67 0.14 17.28
C ALA A 121 36.27 -0.51 17.24
N PHE A 122 35.21 0.08 17.83
CA PHE A 122 33.85 -0.50 17.79
C PHE A 122 32.77 0.43 17.23
N MET A 123 32.93 0.84 15.98
CA MET A 123 31.81 1.34 15.17
C MET A 123 31.02 0.17 14.57
N MET A 124 30.13 -0.45 15.37
CA MET A 124 29.13 -1.38 14.84
C MET A 124 28.17 -0.63 13.90
N GLN A 125 28.36 -0.80 12.60
CA GLN A 125 27.51 -0.26 11.53
C GLN A 125 26.38 -1.23 11.17
N ASN A 126 25.14 -0.74 11.09
CA ASN A 126 24.03 -1.47 10.45
C ASN A 126 24.41 -1.79 9.00
N THR A 127 24.65 -3.05 8.66
CA THR A 127 25.12 -3.37 7.30
C THR A 127 23.96 -3.42 6.30
N GLY A 128 22.74 -3.76 6.74
CA GLY A 128 21.60 -4.00 5.85
C GLY A 128 21.84 -5.13 4.84
N LYS A 129 22.88 -5.93 5.05
CA LYS A 129 23.30 -7.00 4.15
C LYS A 129 22.40 -8.22 4.35
N LEU A 130 22.18 -8.97 3.27
CA LEU A 130 21.43 -10.21 3.32
C LEU A 130 22.31 -11.32 3.90
N ARG A 131 21.80 -12.08 4.87
CA ARG A 131 22.46 -13.31 5.33
C ARG A 131 22.58 -14.28 4.16
N ILE A 132 23.68 -15.02 4.12
CA ILE A 132 23.95 -16.01 3.06
C ILE A 132 23.00 -17.20 3.24
N GLY A 133 22.33 -17.60 2.16
CA GLY A 133 21.45 -18.77 2.13
C GLY A 133 19.97 -18.43 2.05
N THR A 134 19.15 -19.46 1.83
CA THR A 134 17.68 -19.35 1.88
C THR A 134 17.23 -19.56 3.31
N TYR A 135 16.39 -18.67 3.83
CA TYR A 135 15.86 -18.81 5.17
C TYR A 135 14.81 -19.95 5.23
N THR A 136 14.93 -20.85 6.20
CA THR A 136 14.09 -22.05 6.37
C THR A 136 13.61 -22.27 7.81
N GLY A 137 13.78 -21.26 8.68
CA GLY A 137 13.41 -21.35 10.11
C GLY A 137 12.00 -20.81 10.42
N ASP A 138 11.60 -20.91 11.69
CA ASP A 138 10.34 -20.39 12.21
C ASP A 138 10.38 -18.86 12.42
N LEU A 139 9.24 -18.19 12.24
CA LEU A 139 9.10 -16.74 12.45
C LEU A 139 9.71 -16.29 13.78
N GLN A 140 10.75 -15.46 13.69
CA GLN A 140 11.23 -14.68 14.82
C GLN A 140 10.62 -13.29 14.80
N HIS A 141 9.90 -12.93 15.87
CA HIS A 141 9.31 -11.60 16.03
C HIS A 141 10.37 -10.50 15.90
N GLY A 142 10.10 -9.47 15.12
CA GLY A 142 11.04 -8.36 14.88
C GLY A 142 12.14 -8.64 13.85
N THR A 143 12.18 -9.83 13.25
CA THR A 143 13.10 -10.15 12.15
C THR A 143 12.62 -9.56 10.84
N VAL A 144 13.57 -9.05 10.04
CA VAL A 144 13.31 -8.50 8.71
C VAL A 144 13.77 -9.50 7.65
N TYR A 145 12.89 -9.75 6.67
CA TYR A 145 13.16 -10.60 5.52
C TYR A 145 13.25 -9.78 4.24
N SER A 146 13.97 -10.28 3.24
CA SER A 146 14.11 -9.68 1.92
C SER A 146 13.66 -10.64 0.83
N GLY A 147 12.82 -10.15 -0.08
CA GLY A 147 12.47 -10.80 -1.35
C GLY A 147 13.46 -10.48 -2.48
N GLY A 148 14.66 -9.95 -2.18
CA GLY A 148 15.59 -9.49 -3.21
C GLY A 148 16.50 -10.56 -3.83
N GLY A 149 16.44 -11.83 -3.42
CA GLY A 149 17.45 -12.83 -3.78
C GLY A 149 17.51 -13.19 -5.27
N ILE A 150 18.71 -13.15 -5.85
CA ILE A 150 19.01 -13.75 -7.18
C ILE A 150 18.79 -15.27 -7.09
N TRP A 151 18.18 -15.85 -8.12
CA TRP A 151 18.04 -17.30 -8.30
C TRP A 151 19.39 -18.00 -8.06
N ALA A 152 19.49 -18.79 -6.98
CA ALA A 152 20.57 -19.76 -6.88
C ALA A 152 20.21 -20.94 -7.79
N SER A 153 21.19 -21.40 -8.58
CA SER A 153 21.06 -22.49 -9.56
C SER A 153 20.29 -23.70 -9.00
N PRO A 154 19.44 -24.39 -9.79
CA PRO A 154 18.64 -25.55 -9.35
C PRO A 154 19.44 -26.71 -8.73
N SER A 155 20.77 -26.73 -8.88
CA SER A 155 21.65 -27.79 -8.41
C SER A 155 21.80 -27.88 -6.88
N LEU A 156 21.40 -26.88 -6.10
CA LEU A 156 21.47 -26.90 -4.63
C LEU A 156 20.21 -27.43 -3.93
N TRP A 157 19.13 -27.72 -4.67
CA TRP A 157 17.87 -28.23 -4.13
C TRP A 157 17.83 -29.76 -3.89
N SER A 158 18.90 -30.49 -4.23
CA SER A 158 18.89 -31.96 -4.22
C SER A 158 19.09 -32.61 -2.83
N GLN A 159 19.32 -31.85 -1.76
CA GLN A 159 19.61 -32.42 -0.44
C GLN A 159 18.79 -31.79 0.68
N LYS A 160 17.50 -32.15 0.75
CA LYS A 160 16.78 -32.54 1.99
C LYS A 160 15.31 -32.79 1.66
N LYS A 161 14.98 -34.03 1.31
CA LYS A 161 13.62 -34.51 1.12
C LYS A 161 12.93 -34.68 2.48
N ARG A 162 11.88 -33.91 2.77
CA ARG A 162 10.72 -34.38 3.56
C ARG A 162 9.50 -34.42 2.63
N LYS A 163 8.81 -35.56 2.65
CA LYS A 163 7.70 -35.93 1.79
C LYS A 163 6.48 -35.05 2.07
N GLN A 164 6.08 -34.21 1.12
CA GLN A 164 4.70 -33.87 0.71
C GLN A 164 4.80 -33.19 -0.69
N PRO A 165 3.77 -33.23 -1.56
CA PRO A 165 3.86 -32.64 -2.88
C PRO A 165 3.79 -31.11 -2.76
N LEU A 166 4.92 -30.46 -2.47
CA LEU A 166 4.99 -29.00 -2.40
C LEU A 166 4.88 -28.42 -3.82
N LYS A 167 3.87 -27.58 -4.03
CA LYS A 167 3.89 -26.55 -5.06
C LYS A 167 5.23 -25.80 -4.93
N THR A 168 6.06 -25.86 -5.95
CA THR A 168 7.35 -25.17 -6.02
C THR A 168 7.11 -23.66 -6.24
N VAL A 169 6.68 -22.96 -5.19
CA VAL A 169 6.66 -21.48 -5.18
C VAL A 169 7.87 -20.99 -4.37
N PRO A 170 8.70 -20.09 -4.92
CA PRO A 170 9.80 -19.48 -4.20
C PRO A 170 9.37 -18.86 -2.87
N ALA A 171 10.17 -19.08 -1.83
CA ALA A 171 9.91 -18.63 -0.46
C ALA A 171 9.74 -17.10 -0.32
N GLY A 172 10.17 -16.29 -1.28
CA GLY A 172 10.03 -14.82 -1.28
C GLY A 172 8.78 -14.32 -1.99
N SER A 173 7.75 -15.15 -2.13
CA SER A 173 6.44 -14.79 -2.72
C SER A 173 5.42 -14.42 -1.63
N ALA A 174 4.25 -13.91 -2.02
CA ALA A 174 3.17 -13.59 -1.10
C ALA A 174 2.64 -14.81 -0.31
N ASP A 175 2.87 -16.02 -0.81
CA ASP A 175 2.49 -17.26 -0.13
C ASP A 175 3.20 -17.38 1.22
N ILE A 176 4.43 -16.86 1.34
CA ILE A 176 5.14 -16.89 2.62
C ILE A 176 4.45 -16.10 3.72
N ILE A 177 3.77 -15.01 3.37
CA ILE A 177 3.02 -14.24 4.36
C ILE A 177 1.85 -15.08 4.88
N CYS A 178 1.21 -15.85 4.00
CA CYS A 178 0.14 -16.77 4.37
C CYS A 178 0.68 -17.91 5.24
N ASP A 179 1.79 -18.52 4.86
CA ASP A 179 2.41 -19.65 5.58
C ASP A 179 2.94 -19.24 6.95
N LEU A 180 3.66 -18.13 7.01
CA LEU A 180 4.26 -17.65 8.25
C LEU A 180 3.21 -17.11 9.23
N LEU A 181 2.20 -16.39 8.74
CA LEU A 181 1.15 -15.87 9.61
C LEU A 181 0.04 -16.89 9.89
N ASP A 182 0.07 -18.06 9.25
CA ASP A 182 -0.98 -19.09 9.27
C ASP A 182 -2.37 -18.51 8.95
N MET A 183 -2.46 -17.82 7.81
CA MET A 183 -3.64 -17.07 7.39
C MET A 183 -3.99 -17.39 5.94
N LYS A 184 -5.28 -17.46 5.62
CA LYS A 184 -5.75 -17.58 4.23
C LYS A 184 -5.91 -16.20 3.60
N GLY A 185 -5.83 -16.13 2.28
CA GLY A 185 -5.91 -14.86 1.56
C GLY A 185 -7.13 -13.99 1.91
N LYS A 186 -8.32 -14.57 2.08
CA LYS A 186 -9.55 -13.82 2.42
C LYS A 186 -9.52 -13.16 3.82
N GLU A 187 -8.60 -13.58 4.68
CA GLU A 187 -8.40 -13.06 6.04
C GLU A 187 -7.42 -11.88 6.05
N ILE A 188 -6.70 -11.68 4.95
CA ILE A 188 -5.72 -10.61 4.79
C ILE A 188 -6.38 -9.39 4.14
N LEU A 189 -6.29 -8.24 4.81
CA LEU A 189 -6.56 -6.93 4.22
C LEU A 189 -5.24 -6.26 3.84
N TYR A 190 -4.96 -6.16 2.54
CA TYR A 190 -3.75 -5.52 2.03
C TYR A 190 -4.00 -4.07 1.63
N VAL A 191 -3.24 -3.17 2.24
CA VAL A 191 -3.31 -1.72 2.01
C VAL A 191 -2.17 -1.31 1.10
N GLY A 192 -2.46 -0.64 -0.01
CA GLY A 192 -1.46 -0.15 -0.95
C GLY A 192 -1.97 1.01 -1.79
N ASP A 193 -1.07 1.66 -2.51
CA ASP A 193 -1.32 2.80 -3.39
C ASP A 193 -1.18 2.42 -4.87
N HIS A 194 -0.47 1.34 -5.18
CA HIS A 194 -0.29 0.92 -6.56
C HIS A 194 -1.44 0.02 -7.04
N ILE A 195 -2.38 0.58 -7.81
CA ILE A 195 -3.58 -0.15 -8.30
C ILE A 195 -3.28 -1.47 -9.00
N PHE A 196 -2.23 -1.53 -9.83
CA PHE A 196 -1.83 -2.78 -10.47
C PHE A 196 -0.99 -3.70 -9.56
N GLY A 197 0.12 -3.18 -9.03
CA GLY A 197 1.12 -3.94 -8.29
C GLY A 197 0.62 -4.48 -6.96
N ASP A 198 -0.15 -3.68 -6.23
CA ASP A 198 -0.63 -4.01 -4.89
C ASP A 198 -2.04 -4.58 -4.93
N ILE A 199 -2.97 -3.91 -5.61
CA ILE A 199 -4.39 -4.23 -5.51
C ILE A 199 -4.79 -5.33 -6.48
N LEU A 200 -4.63 -5.12 -7.79
CA LEU A 200 -5.08 -6.06 -8.80
C LEU A 200 -4.40 -7.44 -8.64
N LYS A 201 -3.09 -7.46 -8.38
CA LYS A 201 -2.32 -8.70 -8.29
C LYS A 201 -2.60 -9.48 -7.01
N SER A 202 -2.69 -8.81 -5.85
CA SER A 202 -3.07 -9.49 -4.60
C SER A 202 -4.49 -10.04 -4.68
N LYS A 203 -5.45 -9.26 -5.22
CA LYS A 203 -6.84 -9.70 -5.40
C LYS A 203 -6.95 -10.91 -6.31
N LYS A 204 -6.35 -10.85 -7.52
CA LYS A 204 -6.51 -11.91 -8.53
C LYS A 204 -5.73 -13.17 -8.23
N ARG A 205 -4.50 -13.06 -7.71
CA ARG A 205 -3.63 -14.24 -7.52
C ARG A 205 -3.80 -14.85 -6.14
N GLN A 206 -3.98 -14.02 -5.12
CA GLN A 206 -3.99 -14.46 -3.73
C GLN A 206 -5.38 -14.40 -3.08
N GLY A 207 -6.36 -13.77 -3.73
CA GLY A 207 -7.71 -13.62 -3.17
C GLY A 207 -7.74 -12.73 -1.93
N TRP A 208 -6.75 -11.85 -1.77
CA TRP A 208 -6.66 -10.93 -0.64
C TRP A 208 -7.78 -9.90 -0.68
N LYS A 209 -8.24 -9.46 0.50
CA LYS A 209 -9.06 -8.25 0.60
C LYS A 209 -8.16 -7.05 0.37
N THR A 210 -8.66 -6.02 -0.30
CA THR A 210 -7.82 -4.91 -0.77
C THR A 210 -8.34 -3.55 -0.31
N PHE A 211 -7.42 -2.70 0.15
CA PHE A 211 -7.67 -1.30 0.45
C PHE A 211 -6.75 -0.45 -0.42
N LEU A 212 -7.31 0.33 -1.35
CA LEU A 212 -6.52 1.27 -2.16
C LEU A 212 -6.47 2.66 -1.50
N VAL A 213 -5.27 3.16 -1.26
CA VAL A 213 -5.04 4.55 -0.85
C VAL A 213 -4.88 5.41 -2.11
N VAL A 214 -5.71 6.44 -2.26
CA VAL A 214 -5.70 7.36 -3.41
C VAL A 214 -5.59 8.79 -2.88
N PRO A 215 -4.38 9.31 -2.60
CA PRO A 215 -4.19 10.62 -1.97
C PRO A 215 -4.89 11.79 -2.70
N GLU A 216 -4.96 11.71 -4.03
CA GLU A 216 -5.63 12.69 -4.90
C GLU A 216 -7.12 12.82 -4.62
N LEU A 217 -7.74 11.80 -4.01
CA LEU A 217 -9.17 11.77 -3.71
C LEU A 217 -9.60 12.93 -2.81
N THR A 218 -8.72 13.44 -1.94
CA THR A 218 -9.02 14.63 -1.11
C THR A 218 -9.33 15.84 -1.99
N LYS A 219 -8.51 16.11 -3.01
CA LYS A 219 -8.72 17.21 -3.95
C LYS A 219 -9.91 16.92 -4.87
N GLU A 220 -10.05 15.69 -5.36
CA GLU A 220 -11.18 15.26 -6.20
C GLU A 220 -12.53 15.51 -5.50
N LEU A 221 -12.66 15.11 -4.22
CA LEU A 221 -13.88 15.30 -3.45
C LEU A 221 -14.20 16.78 -3.23
N GLN A 222 -13.19 17.61 -2.99
CA GLN A 222 -13.38 19.05 -2.86
C GLN A 222 -13.93 19.66 -4.15
N VAL A 223 -13.27 19.41 -5.28
CA VAL A 223 -13.71 19.93 -6.59
C VAL A 223 -15.08 19.38 -6.97
N TRP A 224 -15.35 18.10 -6.65
CA TRP A 224 -16.66 17.49 -6.88
C TRP A 224 -17.77 18.22 -6.13
N GLU A 225 -17.59 18.52 -4.84
CA GLU A 225 -18.62 19.22 -4.05
C GLU A 225 -18.88 20.62 -4.60
N GLU A 226 -17.82 21.35 -4.97
CA GLU A 226 -17.91 22.70 -5.55
C GLU A 226 -18.55 22.73 -6.95
N LYS A 227 -18.33 21.70 -7.76
CA LYS A 227 -18.72 21.66 -9.19
C LYS A 227 -19.82 20.66 -9.52
N LYS A 228 -20.46 20.04 -8.52
CA LYS A 228 -21.51 19.01 -8.72
C LYS A 228 -22.64 19.44 -9.65
N TYR A 229 -22.99 20.74 -9.66
CA TYR A 229 -24.03 21.28 -10.53
C TYR A 229 -23.72 21.13 -12.03
N LEU A 230 -22.44 21.20 -12.44
CA LEU A 230 -22.03 20.97 -13.83
C LEU A 230 -22.30 19.52 -14.24
N PHE A 231 -22.05 18.59 -13.32
CA PHE A 231 -22.28 17.17 -13.56
C PHE A 231 -23.78 16.82 -13.57
N GLU A 232 -24.58 17.47 -12.72
CA GLU A 232 -26.04 17.35 -12.76
C GLU A 232 -26.63 17.91 -14.07
N GLU A 233 -26.13 19.05 -14.56
CA GLU A 233 -26.52 19.59 -15.87
C GLU A 233 -26.17 18.60 -16.99
N LEU A 234 -24.95 18.06 -16.99
CA LEU A 234 -24.51 17.06 -17.97
C LEU A 234 -25.41 15.82 -17.98
N LYS A 235 -25.76 15.29 -16.78
CA LYS A 235 -26.69 14.17 -16.64
C LYS A 235 -28.09 14.47 -17.18
N ARG A 236 -28.61 15.67 -16.95
CA ARG A 236 -29.93 16.07 -17.47
C ARG A 236 -29.92 16.11 -19.01
N LEU A 237 -28.84 16.62 -19.60
CA LEU A 237 -28.68 16.63 -21.06
C LEU A 237 -28.55 15.22 -21.64
N ASP A 238 -27.83 14.31 -20.97
CA ASP A 238 -27.74 12.89 -21.36
C ASP A 238 -29.12 12.23 -21.41
N VAL A 239 -29.95 12.43 -20.37
CA VAL A 239 -31.32 11.90 -20.32
C VAL A 239 -32.18 12.53 -21.41
N PHE A 240 -32.11 13.86 -21.59
CA PHE A 240 -32.86 14.56 -22.64
C PHE A 240 -32.53 14.02 -24.04
N ILE A 241 -31.25 13.84 -24.37
CA ILE A 241 -30.83 13.24 -25.64
C ILE A 241 -31.41 11.83 -25.79
N ALA A 242 -31.35 11.01 -24.73
CA ALA A 242 -31.90 9.65 -24.77
C ALA A 242 -33.42 9.61 -25.01
N GLU A 243 -34.17 10.56 -24.44
CA GLU A 243 -35.61 10.71 -24.69
C GLU A 243 -35.89 11.13 -26.14
N GLN A 244 -35.19 12.14 -26.65
CA GLN A 244 -35.37 12.58 -28.04
C GLN A 244 -35.08 11.47 -29.06
N HIS A 245 -34.05 10.65 -28.82
CA HIS A 245 -33.75 9.50 -29.68
C HIS A 245 -34.85 8.43 -29.71
N LYS A 246 -35.65 8.27 -28.64
CA LYS A 246 -36.80 7.34 -28.64
C LYS A 246 -37.94 7.84 -29.54
N HIS A 247 -38.14 9.15 -29.63
CA HIS A 247 -39.22 9.76 -30.40
C HIS A 247 -38.88 10.02 -31.88
N LEU A 248 -37.60 9.93 -32.26
CA LEU A 248 -37.13 10.14 -33.64
C LEU A 248 -37.70 9.14 -34.66
N GLY A 249 -38.26 8.01 -34.22
CA GLY A 249 -38.90 7.03 -35.10
C GLY A 249 -40.26 7.48 -35.66
N SER A 250 -40.86 8.57 -35.14
CA SER A 250 -42.24 8.92 -35.50
C SER A 250 -42.48 10.31 -36.09
N ASN A 251 -41.62 11.32 -35.93
CA ASN A 251 -41.80 12.63 -36.57
C ASN A 251 -40.49 13.42 -36.64
N THR A 252 -40.36 14.24 -37.67
CA THR A 252 -39.23 15.14 -37.99
C THR A 252 -38.90 16.11 -36.85
N ILE A 253 -38.08 15.68 -35.90
CA ILE A 253 -37.43 16.57 -34.93
C ILE A 253 -36.11 17.04 -35.54
N ASN A 254 -35.92 18.36 -35.59
CA ASN A 254 -34.84 19.02 -36.30
C ASN A 254 -33.47 18.57 -35.79
N ALA A 255 -32.67 17.94 -36.67
CA ALA A 255 -31.30 17.50 -36.37
C ALA A 255 -30.38 18.61 -35.82
N THR A 256 -30.75 19.88 -36.01
CA THR A 256 -30.08 21.07 -35.47
C THR A 256 -30.17 21.21 -33.95
N ASP A 257 -31.28 20.83 -33.31
CA ASP A 257 -31.44 20.99 -31.85
C ASP A 257 -30.57 19.98 -31.09
N ILE A 258 -30.50 18.75 -31.59
CA ILE A 258 -29.62 17.70 -31.05
C ILE A 258 -28.16 18.13 -31.15
N SER A 259 -27.77 18.73 -32.27
CA SER A 259 -26.40 19.22 -32.49
C SER A 259 -26.01 20.32 -31.48
N LEU A 260 -26.95 21.22 -31.15
CA LEU A 260 -26.73 22.27 -30.16
C LEU A 260 -26.59 21.71 -28.73
N VAL A 261 -27.41 20.72 -28.37
CA VAL A 261 -27.29 20.03 -27.07
C VAL A 261 -25.96 19.29 -26.96
N GLN A 262 -25.55 18.58 -28.02
CA GLN A 262 -24.25 17.90 -28.05
C GLN A 262 -23.08 18.88 -27.92
N LEU A 263 -23.16 20.06 -28.55
CA LEU A 263 -22.16 21.12 -28.38
C LEU A 263 -22.12 21.61 -26.93
N ARG A 264 -23.28 21.83 -26.32
CA ARG A 264 -23.38 22.23 -24.90
C ARG A 264 -22.75 21.17 -23.99
N MET A 265 -22.99 19.90 -24.22
CA MET A 265 -22.37 18.81 -23.46
C MET A 265 -20.86 18.79 -23.58
N LYS A 266 -20.30 19.04 -24.78
CA LYS A 266 -18.85 19.16 -24.98
C LYS A 266 -18.27 20.32 -24.18
N VAL A 267 -18.92 21.48 -24.18
CA VAL A 267 -18.50 22.65 -23.41
C VAL A 267 -18.57 22.37 -21.90
N LEU A 268 -19.64 21.74 -21.42
CA LEU A 268 -19.77 21.37 -20.01
C LEU A 268 -18.71 20.36 -19.59
N THR A 269 -18.46 19.34 -20.40
CA THR A 269 -17.41 18.34 -20.19
C THR A 269 -16.05 19.03 -20.05
N TYR A 270 -15.70 19.90 -20.99
CA TYR A 270 -14.45 20.65 -20.96
C TYR A 270 -14.33 21.51 -19.70
N ARG A 271 -15.37 22.29 -19.34
CA ARG A 271 -15.36 23.14 -18.14
C ARG A 271 -15.23 22.33 -16.86
N MET A 272 -15.90 21.18 -16.80
CA MET A 272 -15.82 20.28 -15.65
C MET A 272 -14.42 19.69 -15.52
N ASP A 273 -13.86 19.14 -16.60
CA ASP A 273 -12.54 18.52 -16.61
C ASP A 273 -11.45 19.54 -16.21
N MET A 274 -11.51 20.76 -16.79
CA MET A 274 -10.59 21.84 -16.45
C MET A 274 -10.63 22.28 -14.98
N SER A 275 -11.70 21.95 -14.24
CA SER A 275 -11.79 22.23 -12.80
C SER A 275 -10.89 21.34 -11.94
N TYR A 276 -10.53 20.15 -12.44
CA TYR A 276 -9.64 19.21 -11.74
C TYR A 276 -8.16 19.43 -12.10
N GLY A 277 -7.91 19.87 -13.33
CA GLY A 277 -6.59 20.18 -13.89
C GLY A 277 -6.60 20.03 -15.41
N GLN A 278 -5.43 20.20 -16.04
CA GLN A 278 -5.30 20.11 -17.51
C GLN A 278 -5.72 18.75 -18.08
N MET A 279 -5.54 17.67 -17.31
CA MET A 279 -5.87 16.30 -17.71
C MET A 279 -7.22 15.81 -17.19
N GLY A 280 -8.04 16.69 -16.59
CA GLY A 280 -9.32 16.29 -16.02
C GLY A 280 -9.21 15.59 -14.67
N SER A 281 -10.30 14.92 -14.29
CA SER A 281 -10.39 14.11 -13.07
C SER A 281 -9.70 12.76 -13.28
N LEU A 282 -9.08 12.24 -12.22
CA LEU A 282 -8.55 10.88 -12.16
C LEU A 282 -9.65 9.84 -12.41
N LEU A 283 -10.89 10.15 -12.05
CA LEU A 283 -12.00 9.20 -12.06
C LEU A 283 -12.87 9.28 -13.33
N ARG A 284 -12.91 10.43 -14.01
CA ARG A 284 -13.79 10.62 -15.18
C ARG A 284 -13.35 11.75 -16.12
N SER A 285 -13.87 11.71 -17.34
CA SER A 285 -14.00 12.86 -18.23
C SER A 285 -15.47 12.99 -18.63
N GLY A 286 -16.11 14.09 -18.24
CA GLY A 286 -17.57 14.21 -18.41
C GLY A 286 -18.33 13.08 -17.71
N ALA A 287 -19.22 12.43 -18.47
CA ALA A 287 -19.98 11.27 -18.00
C ALA A 287 -19.18 9.94 -18.07
N LYS A 288 -18.01 9.92 -18.74
CA LYS A 288 -17.25 8.69 -19.00
C LYS A 288 -16.26 8.42 -17.87
N GLN A 289 -16.32 7.23 -17.29
CA GLN A 289 -15.34 6.79 -16.30
C GLN A 289 -13.98 6.52 -16.94
N THR A 290 -12.89 6.82 -16.21
CA THR A 290 -11.54 6.45 -16.64
C THR A 290 -11.27 4.96 -16.44
N LEU A 291 -10.18 4.48 -17.04
CA LEU A 291 -9.67 3.14 -16.77
C LEU A 291 -9.32 2.96 -15.27
N PHE A 292 -8.77 4.00 -14.64
CA PHE A 292 -8.46 3.98 -13.21
C PHE A 292 -9.71 3.78 -12.36
N ALA A 293 -10.78 4.55 -12.59
CA ALA A 293 -12.06 4.37 -11.89
C ALA A 293 -12.66 2.98 -12.10
N SER A 294 -12.58 2.46 -13.33
CA SER A 294 -13.08 1.12 -13.65
C SER A 294 -12.30 0.03 -12.90
N GLN A 295 -10.98 0.19 -12.76
CA GLN A 295 -10.13 -0.73 -12.01
C GLN A 295 -10.33 -0.60 -10.50
N LEU A 296 -10.52 0.64 -10.00
CA LEU A 296 -10.82 0.94 -8.60
C LEU A 296 -12.05 0.17 -8.14
N VAL A 297 -13.19 0.38 -8.82
CA VAL A 297 -14.48 -0.26 -8.48
C VAL A 297 -14.41 -1.79 -8.59
N ARG A 298 -13.58 -2.31 -9.50
CA ARG A 298 -13.51 -3.76 -9.74
C ARG A 298 -12.60 -4.50 -8.77
N TYR A 299 -11.51 -3.88 -8.33
CA TYR A 299 -10.42 -4.60 -7.64
C TYR A 299 -10.15 -4.12 -6.21
N ALA A 300 -10.53 -2.90 -5.85
CA ALA A 300 -10.40 -2.39 -4.48
C ALA A 300 -11.69 -2.67 -3.71
N ASP A 301 -11.62 -3.49 -2.65
CA ASP A 301 -12.78 -3.72 -1.77
C ASP A 301 -13.11 -2.46 -0.96
N LEU A 302 -12.08 -1.74 -0.54
CA LEU A 302 -12.15 -0.43 0.11
C LEU A 302 -11.22 0.54 -0.59
N TYR A 303 -11.56 1.82 -0.61
CA TYR A 303 -10.66 2.87 -1.05
C TYR A 303 -10.90 4.17 -0.27
N SER A 304 -9.85 4.97 -0.12
CA SER A 304 -9.88 6.21 0.66
C SER A 304 -8.69 7.09 0.31
N SER A 305 -8.73 8.38 0.65
CA SER A 305 -7.57 9.27 0.50
C SER A 305 -6.41 8.91 1.42
N SER A 306 -6.71 8.33 2.59
CA SER A 306 -5.72 7.83 3.55
C SER A 306 -6.24 6.57 4.22
N CYS A 307 -5.32 5.67 4.57
CA CYS A 307 -5.63 4.49 5.40
C CYS A 307 -5.97 4.87 6.84
N LEU A 308 -5.59 6.08 7.29
CA LEU A 308 -5.91 6.59 8.63
C LEU A 308 -7.40 6.77 8.86
N ASN A 309 -8.20 6.90 7.80
CA ASN A 309 -9.65 6.96 7.89
C ASN A 309 -10.27 5.70 8.54
N LEU A 310 -9.53 4.58 8.60
CA LEU A 310 -9.92 3.40 9.37
C LEU A 310 -10.05 3.66 10.87
N LEU A 311 -9.38 4.67 11.42
CA LEU A 311 -9.51 5.05 12.83
C LEU A 311 -10.92 5.48 13.20
N ASN A 312 -11.66 6.04 12.24
CA ASN A 312 -13.02 6.54 12.44
C ASN A 312 -14.04 5.40 12.58
N PHE A 313 -13.63 4.14 12.34
CA PHE A 313 -14.50 2.97 12.43
C PHE A 313 -14.16 2.09 13.64
N PRO A 314 -15.13 1.39 14.24
CA PRO A 314 -14.87 0.37 15.26
C PRO A 314 -14.20 -0.87 14.65
N SER A 315 -13.54 -1.69 15.46
CA SER A 315 -12.78 -2.87 14.98
C SER A 315 -13.68 -3.99 14.43
N ASN A 316 -14.97 -4.00 14.81
CA ASN A 316 -15.99 -4.94 14.35
C ASN A 316 -16.93 -4.34 13.29
N TYR A 317 -16.50 -3.28 12.60
CA TYR A 317 -17.32 -2.65 11.57
C TYR A 317 -17.51 -3.55 10.35
N LEU A 318 -18.74 -3.66 9.87
CA LEU A 318 -19.07 -4.35 8.62
C LEU A 318 -19.22 -3.33 7.49
N PHE A 319 -18.25 -3.28 6.58
CA PHE A 319 -18.37 -2.50 5.36
C PHE A 319 -19.32 -3.21 4.39
N MET A 320 -20.38 -2.51 3.97
CA MET A 320 -21.41 -3.04 3.07
C MET A 320 -21.41 -2.29 1.74
N ALA A 321 -21.57 -3.03 0.64
CA ALA A 321 -21.86 -2.49 -0.69
C ALA A 321 -23.19 -3.07 -1.17
N PRO A 322 -24.03 -2.28 -1.88
CA PRO A 322 -25.26 -2.79 -2.46
C PRO A 322 -24.99 -3.96 -3.43
N PRO A 323 -25.86 -4.98 -3.48
CA PRO A 323 -25.73 -6.08 -4.44
C PRO A 323 -25.88 -5.56 -5.87
N VAL A 324 -25.02 -6.03 -6.77
CA VAL A 324 -25.07 -5.66 -8.20
C VAL A 324 -26.12 -6.53 -8.89
N LEU A 325 -27.15 -5.89 -9.44
CA LEU A 325 -28.18 -6.54 -10.25
C LEU A 325 -27.85 -6.39 -11.73
N VAL A 326 -28.13 -7.43 -12.53
CA VAL A 326 -28.10 -7.34 -13.99
C VAL A 326 -29.46 -6.81 -14.44
N SER A 327 -29.49 -5.63 -15.05
CA SER A 327 -30.71 -4.99 -15.60
C SER A 327 -30.81 -5.19 -17.10
#